data_AF-A0A0V0QUL9-F1
#
_entry.id   AF-A0A0V0QUL9-F1
#
_cell.length_a   1.000
_cell.length_b   1.000
_cell.length_c   1.000
_cell.angle_alpha   90.00
_cell.angle_beta   90.00
_cell.angle_gamma   90.00
#
_symmetry.space_group_name_H-M   'P 1'
#
loop_
_entity.id
_entity.type
_entity.pdbx_description
1 polymer ?
#
loop_
_entity_poly.entity_id
_entity_poly.type
_entity_poly.pdbx_seq_one_letter_code
_entity_poly.pdbx_strand_id
1 'polypeptide(L)'
;MQYQFREIQKGFIKDLENNVENVQTFTDKSVLYWNTCDKYVYSYDDEPSYFVYVQADGEVIYLTGNSITEAKLISSDDPNDGIELKYSESKQGIFLTVYMECDSSENHDIENPPVDEGNNKYSLTIKSDAGCPVVSLSEIWSFLVKYKYIFIPMLIAAGILNCFLGYKYFKATIFSVGFLFAFIMVLVITSFITEQINHEYINWIVMAIALVAGLSLGILLAKVEKLGFFILGSVGGFMIGTLLYESILNDTFNDEFWVYLYLAGFLIVGGFFGLCVRGIVTICVTSFIGSYLLVRSLSFFIKDGMYFPNEFTLMKMIKTHDYEFPKQFYYFLFGILGLTVLGIIVQCIIKNKGENKQEVIVKNNIVLVDDANRQLLKYS
;
A
#
# COMPACT_ATOMS: atom_id res chain seq x y z
N MET A 1 5.44 -12.73 4.54
CA MET A 1 6.53 -12.23 5.42
C MET A 1 7.86 -12.14 4.69
N GLN A 2 8.48 -13.23 4.21
CA GLN A 2 9.80 -13.17 3.54
C GLN A 2 9.89 -12.22 2.32
N TYR A 3 8.83 -12.06 1.53
CA TYR A 3 8.85 -11.16 0.37
C TYR A 3 8.72 -9.67 0.75
N GLN A 4 7.90 -9.34 1.76
CA GLN A 4 7.87 -7.97 2.30
C GLN A 4 9.17 -7.60 3.01
N PHE A 5 9.86 -8.60 3.57
CA PHE A 5 11.20 -8.43 4.10
C PHE A 5 12.21 -8.00 3.03
N ARG A 6 12.17 -8.60 1.83
CA ARG A 6 13.03 -8.18 0.70
C ARG A 6 12.74 -6.75 0.20
N GLU A 7 11.49 -6.31 0.24
CA GLU A 7 11.11 -4.97 -0.22
C GLU A 7 11.39 -3.87 0.81
N ILE A 8 11.32 -4.21 2.10
CA ILE A 8 11.84 -3.37 3.18
C ILE A 8 13.36 -3.26 3.02
N GLN A 9 14.07 -4.38 2.79
CA GLN A 9 15.51 -4.42 2.53
C GLN A 9 15.91 -3.50 1.36
N LYS A 10 15.23 -3.55 0.20
CA LYS A 10 15.61 -2.74 -0.98
C LYS A 10 15.45 -1.24 -0.79
N GLY A 11 14.37 -0.79 -0.13
CA GLY A 11 14.22 0.64 0.16
C GLY A 11 15.18 1.15 1.24
N PHE A 12 15.43 0.32 2.24
CA PHE A 12 16.44 0.56 3.28
C PHE A 12 17.86 0.64 2.69
N ILE A 13 18.19 -0.23 1.74
CA ILE A 13 19.46 -0.20 0.98
C ILE A 13 19.63 1.13 0.24
N LYS A 14 18.57 1.65 -0.39
CA LYS A 14 18.61 2.89 -1.18
C LYS A 14 18.77 4.17 -0.36
N ASP A 15 18.21 4.21 0.86
CA ASP A 15 18.40 5.34 1.77
C ASP A 15 19.84 5.36 2.34
N LEU A 16 20.44 4.19 2.56
CA LEU A 16 21.85 4.05 2.94
C LEU A 16 22.82 4.42 1.79
N GLU A 17 22.49 4.10 0.54
CA GLU A 17 23.30 4.40 -0.66
C GLU A 17 23.57 5.90 -0.88
N ASN A 18 22.72 6.79 -0.35
CA ASN A 18 22.83 8.24 -0.57
C ASN A 18 23.73 8.96 0.46
N ASN A 19 24.10 8.31 1.58
CA ASN A 19 24.87 8.91 2.69
C ASN A 19 26.29 8.32 2.87
N VAL A 20 26.88 7.83 1.79
CA VAL A 20 28.05 6.92 1.85
C VAL A 20 29.38 7.66 2.00
N GLU A 21 29.74 8.03 3.23
CA GLU A 21 31.13 8.14 3.66
C GLU A 21 31.55 6.82 4.33
N ASN A 22 32.77 6.34 4.05
CA ASN A 22 33.31 5.16 4.74
C ASN A 22 33.43 5.47 6.22
N VAL A 23 32.63 4.79 7.05
CA VAL A 23 32.65 5.01 8.49
C VAL A 23 33.81 4.25 9.10
N GLN A 24 34.59 4.92 9.94
CA GLN A 24 35.70 4.35 10.68
C GLN A 24 35.36 4.30 12.15
N THR A 25 35.46 3.11 12.73
CA THR A 25 35.28 2.93 14.18
C THR A 25 36.60 2.50 14.77
N PHE A 26 37.11 3.30 15.71
CA PHE A 26 38.37 3.04 16.39
C PHE A 26 38.12 2.17 17.61
N THR A 27 38.91 1.12 17.76
CA THR A 27 39.10 0.43 19.04
C THR A 27 40.48 0.78 19.59
N ASP A 28 40.77 0.41 20.85
CA ASP A 28 42.07 0.65 21.47
C ASP A 28 43.27 0.08 20.69
N LYS A 29 43.04 -0.88 19.77
CA LYS A 29 44.11 -1.60 19.04
C LYS A 29 43.85 -1.84 17.55
N SER A 30 42.73 -1.37 17.00
CA SER A 30 42.37 -1.65 15.60
C SER A 30 41.39 -0.64 15.06
N VAL A 31 41.24 -0.61 13.74
CA VAL A 31 40.28 0.22 13.03
C VAL A 31 39.34 -0.68 12.24
N LEU A 32 38.04 -0.57 12.51
CA LEU A 32 37.00 -1.20 11.71
C LEU A 32 36.56 -0.22 10.63
N TYR A 33 36.75 -0.65 9.40
CA TYR A 33 36.31 0.02 8.18
C TYR A 33 35.04 -0.68 7.72
N TRP A 34 33.93 0.06 7.64
CA TRP A 34 32.66 -0.55 7.23
C TRP A 34 31.83 0.36 6.34
N ASN A 35 31.00 -0.29 5.53
CA ASN A 35 30.03 0.36 4.66
C ASN A 35 28.84 -0.54 4.47
N THR A 36 27.67 -0.03 4.81
CA THR A 36 26.40 -0.69 4.56
C THR A 36 25.90 -0.30 3.17
N CYS A 37 25.83 -1.28 2.27
CA CYS A 37 25.11 -1.19 1.00
C CYS A 37 25.83 -0.43 -0.14
N ASP A 38 26.68 -1.15 -0.88
CA ASP A 38 27.13 -0.88 -2.27
C ASP A 38 28.44 -0.12 -2.55
N LYS A 39 29.22 0.32 -1.56
CA LYS A 39 30.63 0.64 -1.82
C LYS A 39 31.56 -0.17 -0.94
N TYR A 40 32.40 -0.98 -1.59
CA TYR A 40 33.45 -1.72 -0.91
C TYR A 40 34.41 -0.75 -0.24
N VAL A 41 34.70 -0.99 1.03
CA VAL A 41 35.49 -0.06 1.84
C VAL A 41 36.95 -0.10 1.44
N TYR A 42 37.41 -1.29 1.05
CA TYR A 42 38.79 -1.57 0.70
C TYR A 42 38.84 -2.74 -0.29
N SER A 43 39.68 -2.63 -1.31
CA SER A 43 40.03 -3.72 -2.21
C SER A 43 41.55 -3.86 -2.19
N TYR A 44 42.05 -4.75 -1.33
CA TYR A 44 43.38 -5.32 -1.51
C TYR A 44 43.13 -6.70 -2.14
N ASP A 45 43.81 -7.02 -3.24
CA ASP A 45 43.62 -8.24 -4.05
C ASP A 45 42.33 -8.31 -4.91
N ASP A 46 41.79 -7.17 -5.38
CA ASP A 46 40.59 -7.10 -6.25
C ASP A 46 39.31 -7.70 -5.63
N GLU A 47 39.34 -7.98 -4.33
CA GLU A 47 38.22 -8.63 -3.64
C GLU A 47 37.41 -7.64 -2.84
N PRO A 48 36.08 -7.63 -3.01
CA PRO A 48 35.33 -6.49 -2.56
C PRO A 48 34.60 -6.85 -1.25
N SER A 49 34.98 -6.19 -0.14
CA SER A 49 34.42 -6.48 1.20
C SER A 49 33.74 -5.25 1.83
N TYR A 50 32.65 -5.49 2.55
CA TYR A 50 31.84 -4.45 3.21
C TYR A 50 32.35 -4.11 4.62
N PHE A 51 33.00 -5.07 5.29
CA PHE A 51 33.57 -4.90 6.63
C PHE A 51 35.01 -5.42 6.64
N VAL A 52 35.94 -4.52 6.94
CA VAL A 52 37.37 -4.77 6.98
C VAL A 52 37.91 -4.35 8.34
N TYR A 53 38.59 -5.26 9.02
CA TYR A 53 39.17 -5.04 10.34
C TYR A 53 40.69 -4.97 10.22
N VAL A 54 41.28 -3.82 10.57
CA VAL A 54 42.73 -3.59 10.46
C VAL A 54 43.33 -3.54 11.86
N GLN A 55 44.19 -4.50 12.18
CA GLN A 55 44.88 -4.58 13.47
C GLN A 55 46.06 -3.60 13.56
N ALA A 56 46.52 -3.29 14.78
CA ALA A 56 47.65 -2.39 15.02
C ALA A 56 48.98 -2.85 14.40
N ASP A 57 49.15 -4.14 14.10
CA ASP A 57 50.32 -4.70 13.42
C ASP A 57 50.26 -4.57 11.89
N GLY A 58 49.13 -4.08 11.36
CA GLY A 58 48.87 -3.96 9.93
C GLY A 58 48.21 -5.19 9.29
N GLU A 59 47.87 -6.23 10.06
CA GLU A 59 47.10 -7.36 9.54
C GLU A 59 45.66 -6.93 9.19
N VAL A 60 45.23 -7.28 7.98
CA VAL A 60 43.90 -6.96 7.45
C VAL A 60 43.05 -8.22 7.44
N ILE A 61 41.93 -8.19 8.16
CA ILE A 61 40.96 -9.28 8.25
C ILE A 61 39.68 -8.88 7.54
N TYR A 62 39.23 -9.72 6.61
CA TYR A 62 37.99 -9.51 5.85
C TYR A 62 36.85 -10.23 6.55
N LEU A 63 35.90 -9.47 7.10
CA LEU A 63 34.82 -10.03 7.91
C LEU A 63 33.63 -10.49 7.07
N THR A 64 33.51 -10.03 5.82
CA THR A 64 32.36 -10.30 4.95
C THR A 64 32.75 -10.70 3.54
N GLY A 65 31.95 -11.59 2.93
CA GLY A 65 31.93 -11.79 1.49
C GLY A 65 31.05 -10.77 0.73
N ASN A 66 30.70 -11.08 -0.51
CA ASN A 66 30.18 -10.12 -1.49
C ASN A 66 28.68 -9.79 -1.34
N SER A 67 27.95 -10.35 -0.38
CA SER A 67 26.50 -10.08 -0.28
C SER A 67 25.91 -10.35 1.12
N ILE A 68 24.78 -9.70 1.38
CA ILE A 68 23.89 -10.01 2.51
C ILE A 68 23.13 -11.30 2.15
N THR A 69 23.28 -12.34 2.97
CA THR A 69 22.63 -13.64 2.77
C THR A 69 21.22 -13.69 3.35
N GLU A 70 21.00 -13.04 4.48
CA GLU A 70 19.74 -13.08 5.21
C GLU A 70 19.56 -11.75 5.98
N ALA A 71 18.34 -11.21 5.98
CA ALA A 71 17.94 -10.17 6.93
C ALA A 71 16.66 -10.62 7.65
N LYS A 72 16.62 -10.39 8.96
CA LYS A 72 15.50 -10.74 9.85
C LYS A 72 15.30 -9.64 10.89
N LEU A 73 14.15 -9.62 11.56
CA LEU A 73 14.00 -8.79 12.76
C LEU A 73 14.76 -9.46 13.90
N ILE A 74 15.39 -8.65 14.76
CA ILE A 74 16.07 -9.12 15.98
C ILE A 74 15.07 -9.82 16.89
N SER A 75 13.89 -9.21 17.06
CA SER A 75 12.75 -9.79 17.76
C SER A 75 11.52 -9.78 16.85
N SER A 76 10.80 -10.91 16.82
CA SER A 76 9.51 -10.97 16.12
C SER A 76 8.39 -10.30 16.92
N ASP A 77 8.61 -10.08 18.21
CA ASP A 77 7.62 -9.53 19.14
C ASP A 77 7.76 -8.00 19.30
N ASP A 78 8.98 -7.47 19.17
CA ASP A 78 9.27 -6.03 19.20
C ASP A 78 10.07 -5.59 17.97
N PRO A 79 9.43 -4.96 16.97
CA PRO A 79 10.12 -4.44 15.78
C PRO A 79 11.13 -3.32 16.09
N ASN A 80 11.04 -2.68 17.26
CA ASN A 80 11.99 -1.64 17.67
C ASN A 80 13.33 -2.22 18.11
N ASP A 81 13.43 -3.53 18.35
CA ASP A 81 14.73 -4.15 18.64
C ASP A 81 15.67 -4.07 17.43
N GLY A 82 15.12 -3.83 16.23
CA GLY A 82 15.89 -3.58 15.02
C GLY A 82 16.01 -4.79 14.10
N ILE A 83 17.02 -4.76 13.21
CA ILE A 83 17.21 -5.78 12.17
C ILE A 83 18.54 -6.53 12.33
N GLU A 84 18.50 -7.84 12.14
CA GLU A 84 19.66 -8.73 12.04
C GLU A 84 20.00 -8.91 10.55
N LEU A 85 21.22 -8.51 10.15
CA LEU A 85 21.78 -8.69 8.81
C LEU A 85 22.91 -9.72 8.86
N LYS A 86 22.75 -10.85 8.16
CA LYS A 86 23.80 -11.87 8.03
C LYS A 86 24.51 -11.75 6.70
N TYR A 87 25.82 -11.58 6.75
CA TYR A 87 26.65 -11.50 5.57
C TYR A 87 27.15 -12.89 5.15
N SER A 88 27.45 -13.04 3.86
CA SER A 88 28.06 -14.27 3.34
C SER A 88 29.42 -14.49 3.99
N GLU A 89 29.75 -15.78 4.20
CA GLU A 89 31.03 -16.23 4.72
C GLU A 89 32.20 -15.58 3.94
N SER A 90 33.18 -15.05 4.68
CA SER A 90 34.42 -14.57 4.06
C SER A 90 35.29 -15.75 3.62
N LYS A 91 36.29 -15.50 2.78
CA LYS A 91 37.26 -16.55 2.38
C LYS A 91 38.01 -17.19 3.55
N GLN A 92 38.10 -16.48 4.67
CA GLN A 92 38.75 -16.96 5.89
C GLN A 92 37.81 -17.84 6.74
N GLY A 93 36.60 -18.13 6.25
CA GLY A 93 35.59 -18.89 6.97
C GLY A 93 34.92 -18.10 8.08
N ILE A 94 34.86 -16.77 7.93
CA ILE A 94 34.34 -15.84 8.93
C ILE A 94 32.89 -15.48 8.61
N PHE A 95 32.03 -15.54 9.61
CA PHE A 95 30.63 -15.13 9.54
C PHE A 95 30.43 -13.83 10.31
N LEU A 96 29.94 -12.79 9.64
CA LEU A 96 29.53 -11.54 10.30
C LEU A 96 28.01 -11.41 10.36
N THR A 97 27.50 -11.19 11.56
CA THR A 97 26.13 -10.77 11.81
C THR A 97 26.12 -9.31 12.29
N VAL A 98 25.39 -8.44 11.61
CA VAL A 98 25.22 -7.04 12.01
C VAL A 98 23.82 -6.87 12.59
N TYR A 99 23.74 -6.49 13.86
CA TYR A 99 22.53 -6.10 14.56
C TYR A 99 22.38 -4.59 14.44
N MET A 100 21.40 -4.11 13.69
CA MET A 100 21.10 -2.70 13.61
C MET A 100 19.93 -2.40 14.54
N GLU A 101 20.22 -1.92 15.74
CA GLU A 101 19.22 -1.54 16.74
C GLU A 101 18.62 -0.19 16.37
N CYS A 102 17.30 -0.05 16.57
CA CYS A 102 16.63 1.23 16.39
C CYS A 102 17.10 2.22 17.45
N ASP A 103 17.74 3.30 17.00
CA ASP A 103 17.96 4.47 17.83
C ASP A 103 17.50 5.70 17.06
N SER A 104 16.49 6.37 17.60
CA SER A 104 15.91 7.58 16.99
C SER A 104 16.78 8.83 17.19
N SER A 105 17.88 8.72 17.94
CA SER A 105 18.86 9.79 18.02
C SER A 105 19.77 9.80 16.79
N GLU A 106 20.06 10.99 16.24
CA GLU A 106 20.93 11.18 15.07
C GLU A 106 22.40 10.74 15.29
N ASN A 107 22.72 10.14 16.44
CA ASN A 107 24.06 9.65 16.72
C ASN A 107 24.17 8.18 16.30
N HIS A 108 24.90 7.94 15.23
CA HIS A 108 25.32 6.61 14.82
C HIS A 108 26.40 6.08 15.78
N ASP A 109 25.98 5.64 16.96
CA ASP A 109 26.88 5.07 17.96
C ASP A 109 27.03 3.56 17.71
N ILE A 110 28.29 3.12 17.61
CA ILE A 110 28.63 1.70 17.62
C ILE A 110 28.98 1.35 19.05
N GLU A 111 28.02 0.73 19.73
CA GLU A 111 28.15 0.43 21.16
C GLU A 111 29.13 -0.70 21.44
N ASN A 112 29.42 -1.57 20.45
CA ASN A 112 30.34 -2.68 20.63
C ASN A 112 31.14 -2.97 19.33
N PRO A 113 32.48 -2.80 19.32
CA PRO A 113 33.30 -3.38 18.26
C PRO A 113 33.16 -4.91 18.27
N PRO A 114 33.44 -5.59 17.15
CA PRO A 114 33.11 -7.00 17.01
C PRO A 114 33.92 -7.86 17.99
N VAL A 115 33.24 -8.47 18.97
CA VAL A 115 33.83 -9.37 19.97
C VAL A 115 33.13 -10.72 19.89
N ASP A 116 33.77 -11.70 19.25
CA ASP A 116 33.57 -13.12 19.58
C ASP A 116 34.74 -13.97 19.03
N GLU A 117 35.75 -14.23 19.86
CA GLU A 117 36.97 -15.00 19.49
C GLU A 117 36.74 -16.53 19.46
N GLY A 118 35.51 -17.00 19.67
CA GLY A 118 35.25 -18.41 19.93
C GLY A 118 35.12 -19.34 18.71
N ASN A 119 34.65 -18.86 17.55
CA ASN A 119 34.19 -19.75 16.45
C ASN A 119 34.16 -19.11 15.04
N ASN A 120 35.04 -18.16 14.69
CA ASN A 120 34.98 -17.40 13.42
C ASN A 120 33.61 -16.73 13.18
N LYS A 121 32.91 -16.36 14.24
CA LYS A 121 31.65 -15.61 14.18
C LYS A 121 31.93 -14.25 14.77
N TYR A 122 31.46 -13.20 14.12
CA TYR A 122 31.54 -11.84 14.63
C TYR A 122 30.14 -11.26 14.63
N SER A 123 29.83 -10.51 15.70
CA SER A 123 28.62 -9.74 15.82
C SER A 123 28.96 -8.27 15.95
N LEU A 124 28.31 -7.42 15.19
CA LEU A 124 28.44 -5.96 15.29
C LEU A 124 27.07 -5.37 15.62
N THR A 125 26.97 -4.55 16.66
CA THR A 125 25.74 -3.82 16.97
C THR A 125 25.90 -2.35 16.59
N ILE A 126 25.04 -1.87 15.69
CA ILE A 126 24.99 -0.50 15.19
C ILE A 126 23.67 0.11 15.66
N LYS A 127 23.72 1.23 16.39
CA LYS A 127 22.52 2.02 16.68
C LYS A 127 22.32 3.02 15.57
N SER A 128 21.16 2.97 14.93
CA SER A 128 20.85 3.85 13.81
C SER A 128 19.34 4.05 13.67
N ASP A 129 18.95 5.22 13.18
CA ASP A 129 17.57 5.52 12.78
C ASP A 129 17.12 4.62 11.63
N ALA A 130 18.05 4.19 10.79
CA ALA A 130 17.82 3.21 9.74
C ALA A 130 17.38 1.85 10.30
N GLY A 131 17.85 1.49 11.50
CA GLY A 131 17.43 0.29 12.23
C GLY A 131 16.00 0.37 12.74
N CYS A 132 15.43 1.57 12.79
CA CYS A 132 14.07 1.76 13.24
C CYS A 132 13.06 1.26 12.21
N PRO A 133 11.97 0.63 12.68
CA PRO A 133 10.87 0.33 11.81
C PRO A 133 10.28 1.67 11.34
N VAL A 134 10.53 2.04 10.08
CA VAL A 134 9.66 3.01 9.42
C VAL A 134 8.26 2.44 9.53
N VAL A 135 7.38 3.12 10.29
CA VAL A 135 5.96 2.76 10.48
C VAL A 135 5.33 2.74 9.10
N SER A 136 5.47 1.59 8.48
CA SER A 136 4.99 1.35 7.17
C SER A 136 3.53 1.02 7.37
N LEU A 137 2.68 1.49 6.46
CA LEU A 137 1.31 1.02 6.33
C LEU A 137 1.19 -0.53 6.33
N SER A 138 2.32 -1.25 6.21
CA SER A 138 2.49 -2.66 6.55
C SER A 138 1.93 -3.08 7.90
N GLU A 139 1.93 -2.26 8.96
CA GLU A 139 1.38 -2.66 10.26
C GLU A 139 -0.15 -2.75 10.23
N ILE A 140 -0.80 -1.74 9.66
CA ILE A 140 -2.25 -1.75 9.41
C ILE A 140 -2.60 -2.93 8.49
N TRP A 141 -1.79 -3.19 7.46
CA TRP A 141 -1.95 -4.37 6.61
C TRP A 141 -1.76 -5.67 7.38
N SER A 142 -0.80 -5.73 8.30
CA SER A 142 -0.54 -6.89 9.14
C SER A 142 -1.69 -7.14 10.11
N PHE A 143 -2.29 -6.08 10.64
CA PHE A 143 -3.52 -6.13 11.43
C PHE A 143 -4.70 -6.64 10.60
N LEU A 144 -4.91 -6.12 9.38
CA LEU A 144 -5.93 -6.61 8.45
C LEU A 144 -5.73 -8.10 8.13
N VAL A 145 -4.48 -8.54 7.96
CA VAL A 145 -4.11 -9.95 7.72
C VAL A 145 -4.33 -10.80 8.97
N LYS A 146 -4.00 -10.29 10.17
CA LYS A 146 -4.22 -10.96 11.47
C LYS A 146 -5.71 -11.25 11.67
N TYR A 147 -6.58 -10.28 11.36
CA TYR A 147 -8.04 -10.39 11.48
C TYR A 147 -8.75 -10.68 10.16
N LYS A 148 -8.07 -11.32 9.21
CA LYS A 148 -8.60 -11.54 7.84
C LYS A 148 -9.98 -12.21 7.78
N TYR A 149 -10.31 -13.06 8.75
CA TYR A 149 -11.62 -13.73 8.82
C TYR A 149 -12.80 -12.76 8.95
N ILE A 150 -12.57 -11.55 9.46
CA ILE A 150 -13.59 -10.49 9.60
C ILE A 150 -13.60 -9.60 8.35
N PHE A 151 -12.43 -9.16 7.89
CA PHE A 151 -12.32 -8.20 6.80
C PHE A 151 -12.65 -8.80 5.43
N ILE A 152 -12.28 -10.05 5.18
CA ILE A 152 -12.56 -10.73 3.91
C ILE A 152 -14.08 -10.75 3.61
N PRO A 153 -14.96 -11.31 4.46
CA PRO A 153 -16.39 -11.36 4.14
C PRO A 153 -17.00 -9.95 4.02
N MET A 154 -16.52 -8.98 4.80
CA MET A 154 -16.94 -7.58 4.69
C MET A 154 -16.57 -6.98 3.33
N LEU A 155 -15.34 -7.18 2.86
CA LEU A 155 -14.86 -6.70 1.56
C LEU A 155 -15.54 -7.42 0.40
N ILE A 156 -15.82 -8.72 0.52
CA ILE A 156 -16.60 -9.47 -0.48
C ILE A 156 -18.02 -8.92 -0.57
N ALA A 157 -18.70 -8.72 0.56
CA ALA A 157 -20.05 -8.20 0.59
C ALA A 157 -20.12 -6.78 -0.02
N ALA A 158 -19.21 -5.90 0.38
CA ALA A 158 -19.07 -4.58 -0.21
C ALA A 158 -18.71 -4.66 -1.71
N GLY A 159 -17.81 -5.55 -2.09
CA GLY A 159 -17.38 -5.75 -3.47
C GLY A 159 -18.51 -6.22 -4.38
N ILE A 160 -19.31 -7.20 -3.97
CA ILE A 160 -20.49 -7.66 -4.72
C ILE A 160 -21.52 -6.55 -4.86
N LEU A 161 -21.80 -5.83 -3.76
CA LEU A 161 -22.76 -4.72 -3.75
C LEU A 161 -22.34 -3.63 -4.73
N ASN A 162 -21.08 -3.20 -4.69
CA ASN A 162 -20.56 -2.16 -5.58
C ASN A 162 -20.44 -2.67 -7.03
N CYS A 163 -19.98 -3.90 -7.24
CA CYS A 163 -19.67 -4.42 -8.58
C CYS A 163 -20.91 -4.69 -9.43
N PHE A 164 -21.93 -5.34 -8.85
CA PHE A 164 -23.11 -5.81 -9.59
C PHE A 164 -24.38 -5.03 -9.28
N LEU A 165 -24.47 -4.43 -8.09
CA LEU A 165 -25.69 -3.77 -7.62
C LEU A 165 -25.50 -2.26 -7.39
N GLY A 166 -24.36 -1.71 -7.81
CA GLY A 166 -23.95 -0.33 -7.56
C GLY A 166 -25.01 0.68 -8.00
N TYR A 167 -25.51 0.54 -9.22
CA TYR A 167 -26.57 1.38 -9.78
C TYR A 167 -27.94 1.19 -9.09
N LYS A 168 -28.32 -0.04 -8.78
CA LYS A 168 -29.64 -0.35 -8.20
C LYS A 168 -29.78 0.17 -6.77
N TYR A 169 -28.73 0.03 -5.95
CA TYR A 169 -28.71 0.47 -4.56
C TYR A 169 -27.77 1.66 -4.37
N PHE A 170 -27.89 2.68 -5.23
CA PHE A 170 -27.00 3.83 -5.28
C PHE A 170 -26.68 4.46 -3.91
N LYS A 171 -27.69 4.62 -3.03
CA LYS A 171 -27.50 5.15 -1.67
C LYS A 171 -26.57 4.28 -0.82
N ALA A 172 -26.72 2.96 -0.90
CA ALA A 172 -25.87 2.01 -0.17
C ALA A 172 -24.44 1.98 -0.76
N THR A 173 -24.33 2.09 -2.08
CA THR A 173 -23.06 2.18 -2.80
C THR A 173 -22.26 3.41 -2.40
N ILE A 174 -22.87 4.61 -2.43
CA ILE A 174 -22.21 5.85 -1.98
C ILE A 174 -21.83 5.74 -0.50
N PHE A 175 -22.72 5.21 0.33
CA PHE A 175 -22.41 4.97 1.74
C PHE A 175 -21.16 4.10 1.88
N SER A 176 -21.09 2.98 1.15
CA SER A 176 -19.95 2.06 1.18
C SER A 176 -18.65 2.71 0.69
N VAL A 177 -18.69 3.46 -0.41
CA VAL A 177 -17.49 4.14 -0.96
C VAL A 177 -17.02 5.25 -0.03
N GLY A 178 -17.95 6.08 0.48
CA GLY A 178 -17.64 7.14 1.45
C GLY A 178 -17.09 6.60 2.76
N PHE A 179 -17.67 5.51 3.26
CA PHE A 179 -17.19 4.80 4.43
C PHE A 179 -15.75 4.33 4.24
N LEU A 180 -15.47 3.58 3.16
CA LEU A 180 -14.14 3.05 2.88
C LEU A 180 -13.12 4.17 2.68
N PHE A 181 -13.49 5.24 1.98
CA PHE A 181 -12.61 6.39 1.74
C PHE A 181 -12.21 7.09 3.04
N ALA A 182 -13.18 7.48 3.88
CA ALA A 182 -12.87 8.10 5.18
C ALA A 182 -12.14 7.15 6.12
N PHE A 183 -12.52 5.88 6.13
CA PHE A 183 -11.86 4.86 6.94
C PHE A 183 -10.38 4.74 6.58
N ILE A 184 -10.05 4.57 5.29
CA ILE A 184 -8.66 4.49 4.82
C ILE A 184 -7.92 5.80 5.08
N MET A 185 -8.52 6.96 4.82
CA MET A 185 -7.88 8.25 5.04
C MET A 185 -7.50 8.47 6.51
N VAL A 186 -8.40 8.14 7.46
CA VAL A 186 -8.07 8.24 8.89
C VAL A 186 -6.95 7.27 9.26
N LEU A 187 -6.95 6.05 8.74
CA LEU A 187 -5.86 5.10 8.96
C LEU A 187 -4.51 5.63 8.44
N VAL A 188 -4.49 6.25 7.27
CA VAL A 188 -3.28 6.85 6.69
C VAL A 188 -2.81 8.07 7.51
N ILE A 189 -3.72 8.96 7.91
CA ILE A 189 -3.37 10.13 8.72
C ILE A 189 -2.82 9.70 10.09
N THR A 190 -3.47 8.72 10.72
CA THR A 190 -3.03 8.21 12.03
C THR A 190 -1.71 7.46 11.94
N SER A 191 -1.39 6.81 10.81
CA SER A 191 -0.06 6.20 10.64
C SER A 191 1.07 7.23 10.64
N PHE A 192 0.85 8.45 10.14
CA PHE A 192 1.85 9.53 10.21
C PHE A 192 1.99 10.14 11.61
N ILE A 193 0.96 10.04 12.46
CA ILE A 193 0.98 10.61 13.81
C ILE A 193 1.53 9.61 14.83
N THR A 194 1.32 8.31 14.59
CA THR A 194 1.61 7.24 15.56
C THR A 194 3.01 6.64 15.36
N GLU A 195 3.90 7.33 14.64
CA GLU A 195 5.27 6.87 14.32
C GLU A 195 6.11 6.46 15.54
N GLN A 196 5.67 6.78 16.77
CA GLN A 196 6.44 6.61 18.00
C GLN A 196 5.81 5.70 19.06
N ILE A 197 4.64 5.09 18.82
CA ILE A 197 3.92 4.37 19.90
C ILE A 197 3.41 2.98 19.46
N ASN A 198 4.26 1.97 19.61
CA ASN A 198 3.99 0.57 19.25
C ASN A 198 3.24 -0.19 20.35
N HIS A 199 1.98 0.18 20.59
CA HIS A 199 1.12 -0.57 21.49
C HIS A 199 -0.14 -1.11 20.81
N GLU A 200 -0.43 -2.39 20.99
CA GLU A 200 -1.58 -3.07 20.37
C GLU A 200 -2.93 -2.39 20.70
N TYR A 201 -3.06 -1.76 21.88
CA TYR A 201 -4.28 -1.04 22.25
C TYR A 201 -4.51 0.23 21.40
N ILE A 202 -3.46 0.87 20.89
CA ILE A 202 -3.58 2.08 20.07
C ILE A 202 -4.17 1.74 18.71
N ASN A 203 -3.79 0.60 18.13
CA ASN A 203 -4.35 0.11 16.87
C ASN A 203 -5.88 -0.09 16.98
N TRP A 204 -6.38 -0.58 18.11
CA TRP A 204 -7.84 -0.68 18.35
C TRP A 204 -8.53 0.68 18.47
N ILE A 205 -7.89 1.66 19.11
CA ILE A 205 -8.42 3.03 19.22
C ILE A 205 -8.47 3.70 17.84
N VAL A 206 -7.38 3.62 17.07
CA VAL A 206 -7.29 4.15 15.71
C VAL A 206 -8.37 3.53 14.82
N MET A 207 -8.56 2.21 14.91
CA MET A 207 -9.64 1.50 14.22
C MET A 207 -11.03 1.99 14.61
N ALA A 208 -11.28 2.24 15.90
CA ALA A 208 -12.56 2.77 16.37
C ALA A 208 -12.81 4.19 15.84
N ILE A 209 -11.80 5.06 15.83
CA ILE A 209 -11.88 6.41 15.28
C ILE A 209 -12.15 6.36 13.78
N ALA A 210 -11.41 5.53 13.04
CA ALA A 210 -11.60 5.34 11.60
C ALA A 210 -13.00 4.82 11.28
N LEU A 211 -13.54 3.90 12.09
CA LEU A 211 -14.90 3.38 11.95
C LEU A 211 -15.95 4.47 12.13
N VAL A 212 -15.83 5.29 13.19
CA VAL A 212 -16.77 6.39 13.46
C VAL A 212 -16.71 7.46 12.37
N ALA A 213 -15.51 7.82 11.93
CA ALA A 213 -15.31 8.78 10.84
C ALA A 213 -15.88 8.25 9.51
N GLY A 214 -15.61 6.99 9.19
CA GLY A 214 -16.16 6.29 8.03
C GLY A 214 -17.68 6.27 8.04
N LEU A 215 -18.30 5.88 9.16
CA LEU A 215 -19.77 5.86 9.30
C LEU A 215 -20.36 7.26 9.15
N SER A 216 -19.74 8.27 9.76
CA SER A 216 -20.18 9.65 9.70
C SER A 216 -20.17 10.19 8.26
N LEU A 217 -19.05 10.01 7.53
CA LEU A 217 -18.95 10.44 6.14
C LEU A 217 -19.88 9.63 5.24
N GLY A 218 -19.94 8.31 5.39
CA GLY A 218 -20.83 7.45 4.61
C GLY A 218 -22.30 7.87 4.74
N ILE A 219 -22.79 8.12 5.95
CA ILE A 219 -24.17 8.60 6.19
C ILE A 219 -24.39 9.98 5.56
N LEU A 220 -23.42 10.89 5.70
CA LEU A 220 -23.49 12.23 5.10
C LEU A 220 -23.66 12.15 3.58
N LEU A 221 -22.84 11.32 2.91
CA LEU A 221 -22.91 11.17 1.46
C LEU A 221 -24.18 10.45 1.00
N ALA A 222 -24.69 9.50 1.79
CA ALA A 222 -25.97 8.84 1.51
C ALA A 222 -27.18 9.81 1.59
N LYS A 223 -27.08 10.87 2.41
CA LYS A 223 -28.11 11.92 2.51
C LYS A 223 -28.02 12.93 1.37
N VAL A 224 -26.82 13.25 0.89
CA VAL A 224 -26.59 14.28 -0.14
C VAL A 224 -26.17 13.63 -1.46
N GLU A 225 -27.15 13.12 -2.21
CA GLU A 225 -26.90 12.38 -3.46
C GLU A 225 -26.05 13.14 -4.48
N LYS A 226 -26.23 14.47 -4.59
CA LYS A 226 -25.41 15.33 -5.48
C LYS A 226 -23.93 15.26 -5.12
N LEU A 227 -23.62 15.28 -3.82
CA LEU A 227 -22.24 15.18 -3.33
C LEU A 227 -21.69 13.78 -3.58
N GLY A 228 -22.51 12.74 -3.44
CA GLY A 228 -22.15 11.36 -3.79
C GLY A 228 -21.74 11.18 -5.26
N PHE A 229 -22.49 11.76 -6.20
CA PHE A 229 -22.11 11.75 -7.62
C PHE A 229 -20.80 12.49 -7.90
N PHE A 230 -20.59 13.64 -7.24
CA PHE A 230 -19.33 14.39 -7.34
C PHE A 230 -18.16 13.54 -6.84
N ILE A 231 -18.25 12.94 -5.66
CA ILE A 231 -17.18 12.14 -5.08
C ILE A 231 -16.90 10.88 -5.91
N LEU A 232 -17.92 10.17 -6.38
CA LEU A 232 -17.72 9.03 -7.27
C LEU A 232 -17.02 9.44 -8.57
N GLY A 233 -17.42 10.57 -9.15
CA GLY A 233 -16.75 11.15 -10.30
C GLY A 233 -15.29 11.51 -10.00
N SER A 234 -15.02 12.12 -8.86
CA SER A 234 -13.66 12.47 -8.42
C SER A 234 -12.79 11.24 -8.23
N VAL A 235 -13.28 10.19 -7.57
CA VAL A 235 -12.54 8.93 -7.42
C VAL A 235 -12.22 8.31 -8.79
N GLY A 236 -13.18 8.30 -9.71
CA GLY A 236 -12.94 7.84 -11.08
C GLY A 236 -11.92 8.69 -11.83
N GLY A 237 -11.99 10.02 -11.68
CA GLY A 237 -11.04 10.96 -12.24
C GLY A 237 -9.62 10.75 -11.69
N PHE A 238 -9.50 10.57 -10.38
CA PHE A 238 -8.23 10.24 -9.72
C PHE A 238 -7.64 8.95 -10.26
N MET A 239 -8.42 7.87 -10.37
CA MET A 239 -7.96 6.59 -10.91
C MET A 239 -7.41 6.73 -12.34
N ILE A 240 -8.13 7.43 -13.21
CA ILE A 240 -7.67 7.68 -14.58
C ILE A 240 -6.42 8.56 -14.58
N GLY A 241 -6.39 9.61 -13.74
CA GLY A 241 -5.25 10.50 -13.57
C GLY A 241 -4.00 9.74 -13.16
N THR A 242 -4.08 8.89 -12.14
CA THR A 242 -2.96 8.05 -11.66
C THR A 242 -2.48 7.11 -12.75
N LEU A 243 -3.38 6.42 -13.46
CA LEU A 243 -3.01 5.52 -14.56
C LEU A 243 -2.27 6.25 -15.69
N LEU A 244 -2.73 7.45 -16.06
CA LEU A 244 -2.09 8.27 -17.09
C LEU A 244 -0.73 8.82 -16.61
N TYR A 245 -0.63 9.19 -15.34
CA TYR A 245 0.61 9.66 -14.74
C TYR A 245 1.68 8.57 -14.80
N GLU A 246 1.36 7.38 -14.28
CA GLU A 246 2.27 6.22 -14.27
C GLU A 246 2.64 5.75 -15.68
N SER A 247 1.73 5.84 -16.65
CA SER A 247 1.97 5.32 -18.01
C SER A 247 2.78 6.25 -18.91
N ILE A 248 2.69 7.57 -18.72
CA ILE A 248 3.20 8.56 -19.70
C ILE A 248 4.08 9.63 -19.05
N LEU A 249 3.76 10.08 -17.84
CA LEU A 249 4.29 11.34 -17.29
C LEU A 249 5.32 11.14 -16.17
N ASN A 250 5.51 9.91 -15.71
CA ASN A 250 6.43 9.57 -14.63
C ASN A 250 7.87 10.08 -14.90
N ASP A 251 8.32 10.03 -16.15
CA ASP A 251 9.68 10.47 -16.52
C ASP A 251 9.81 11.99 -16.70
N THR A 252 8.68 12.71 -16.80
CA THR A 252 8.65 14.16 -17.11
C THR A 252 8.58 15.03 -15.86
N PHE A 253 7.90 14.55 -14.81
CA PHE A 253 7.69 15.31 -13.57
C PHE A 253 8.33 14.61 -12.38
N ASN A 254 9.54 15.03 -12.01
CA ASN A 254 10.23 14.49 -10.83
C ASN A 254 9.82 15.19 -9.52
N ASP A 255 9.23 16.38 -9.62
CA ASP A 255 8.84 17.18 -8.45
C ASP A 255 7.42 16.82 -8.00
N GLU A 256 7.30 16.37 -6.75
CA GLU A 256 6.07 15.90 -6.11
C GLU A 256 4.94 16.93 -6.17
N PHE A 257 5.26 18.24 -6.12
CA PHE A 257 4.26 19.31 -6.18
C PHE A 257 3.43 19.26 -7.47
N TRP A 258 4.07 19.03 -8.63
CA TRP A 258 3.40 18.98 -9.92
C TRP A 258 2.51 17.76 -10.07
N VAL A 259 2.94 16.64 -9.49
CA VAL A 259 2.15 15.39 -9.46
C VAL A 259 0.85 15.62 -8.69
N TYR A 260 0.92 16.24 -7.50
CA TYR A 260 -0.26 16.54 -6.71
C TYR A 260 -1.21 17.52 -7.40
N LEU A 261 -0.68 18.57 -8.02
CA LEU A 261 -1.48 19.53 -8.77
C LEU A 261 -2.21 18.87 -9.95
N TYR A 262 -1.51 18.00 -10.68
CA TYR A 262 -2.09 17.22 -11.78
C TYR A 262 -3.22 16.31 -11.30
N LEU A 263 -2.99 15.52 -10.23
CA LEU A 263 -4.00 14.62 -9.67
C LEU A 263 -5.21 15.39 -9.10
N ALA A 264 -4.97 16.55 -8.47
CA ALA A 264 -6.03 17.45 -8.01
C ALA A 264 -6.89 17.97 -9.17
N GLY A 265 -6.27 18.30 -10.31
CA GLY A 265 -6.99 18.65 -11.54
C GLY A 265 -7.94 17.55 -12.00
N PHE A 266 -7.46 16.31 -12.08
CA PHE A 266 -8.27 15.14 -12.47
C PHE A 266 -9.39 14.83 -11.47
N LEU A 267 -9.16 15.01 -10.17
CA LEU A 267 -10.19 14.89 -9.13
C LEU A 267 -11.35 15.87 -9.35
N ILE A 268 -11.03 17.14 -9.63
CA ILE A 268 -12.04 18.19 -9.83
C ILE A 268 -12.81 17.95 -11.13
N VAL A 269 -12.09 17.71 -12.24
CA VAL A 269 -12.71 17.46 -13.56
C VAL A 269 -13.58 16.20 -13.52
N GLY A 270 -13.07 15.12 -12.95
CA GLY A 270 -13.82 13.88 -12.75
C GLY A 270 -15.08 14.10 -11.92
N GLY A 271 -15.00 14.91 -10.86
CA GLY A 271 -16.14 15.24 -10.01
C GLY A 271 -17.25 15.99 -10.76
N PHE A 272 -16.89 17.02 -11.53
CA PHE A 272 -17.85 17.73 -12.38
C PHE A 272 -18.44 16.81 -13.46
N PHE A 273 -17.61 15.96 -14.07
CA PHE A 273 -18.08 14.99 -15.05
C PHE A 273 -19.07 13.98 -14.46
N GLY A 274 -18.84 13.53 -13.21
CA GLY A 274 -19.76 12.69 -12.46
C GLY A 274 -21.13 13.34 -12.21
N LEU A 275 -21.16 14.67 -12.01
CA LEU A 275 -22.42 15.42 -11.87
C LEU A 275 -23.21 15.50 -13.18
N CYS A 276 -22.51 15.61 -14.32
CA CYS A 276 -23.11 15.69 -15.66
C CYS A 276 -23.61 14.33 -16.15
N VAL A 277 -22.83 13.26 -15.99
CA VAL A 277 -23.09 11.93 -16.60
C VAL A 277 -23.34 10.87 -15.53
N ARG A 278 -24.25 11.17 -14.60
CA ARG A 278 -24.54 10.41 -13.38
C ARG A 278 -24.66 8.90 -13.58
N GLY A 279 -25.44 8.47 -14.58
CA GLY A 279 -25.75 7.05 -14.78
C GLY A 279 -24.55 6.22 -15.23
N ILE A 280 -23.86 6.65 -16.28
CA ILE A 280 -22.74 5.88 -16.87
C ILE A 280 -21.54 5.91 -15.94
N VAL A 281 -21.20 7.09 -15.39
CA VAL A 281 -20.06 7.24 -14.47
C VAL A 281 -20.25 6.37 -13.23
N THR A 282 -21.46 6.35 -12.65
CA THR A 282 -21.76 5.49 -11.51
C THR A 282 -21.55 4.02 -11.85
N ILE A 283 -22.05 3.54 -12.99
CA ILE A 283 -21.89 2.14 -13.39
C ILE A 283 -20.40 1.81 -13.54
N CYS A 284 -19.64 2.59 -14.32
CA CYS A 284 -18.23 2.31 -14.58
C CYS A 284 -17.38 2.33 -13.30
N VAL A 285 -17.51 3.38 -12.48
CA VAL A 285 -16.69 3.56 -11.27
C VAL A 285 -17.04 2.50 -10.22
N THR A 286 -18.33 2.21 -10.00
CA THR A 286 -18.76 1.25 -8.98
C THR A 286 -18.41 -0.19 -9.36
N SER A 287 -18.50 -0.53 -10.67
CA SER A 287 -18.00 -1.81 -11.18
C SER A 287 -16.50 -1.96 -10.98
N PHE A 288 -15.71 -0.91 -11.25
CA PHE A 288 -14.28 -0.93 -11.03
C PHE A 288 -13.92 -1.09 -9.54
N ILE A 289 -14.44 -0.22 -8.67
CA ILE A 289 -14.22 -0.30 -7.21
C ILE A 289 -14.64 -1.66 -6.68
N GLY A 290 -15.82 -2.15 -7.04
CA GLY A 290 -16.33 -3.44 -6.58
C GLY A 290 -15.48 -4.62 -7.04
N SER A 291 -15.03 -4.61 -8.30
CA SER A 291 -14.13 -5.65 -8.82
C SER A 291 -12.78 -5.67 -8.09
N TYR A 292 -12.21 -4.48 -7.82
CA TYR A 292 -10.98 -4.34 -7.07
C TYR A 292 -11.16 -4.88 -5.65
N LEU A 293 -12.24 -4.53 -4.93
CA LEU A 293 -12.51 -5.06 -3.59
C LEU A 293 -12.65 -6.59 -3.58
N LEU A 294 -13.29 -7.18 -4.59
CA LEU A 294 -13.41 -8.63 -4.71
C LEU A 294 -12.07 -9.31 -4.93
N VAL A 295 -11.30 -8.83 -5.91
CA VAL A 295 -9.98 -9.41 -6.22
C VAL A 295 -9.00 -9.19 -5.06
N ARG A 296 -9.04 -8.01 -4.44
CA ARG A 296 -8.25 -7.71 -3.22
C ARG A 296 -8.64 -8.65 -2.08
N SER A 297 -9.93 -8.89 -1.85
CA SER A 297 -10.37 -9.83 -0.81
C SER A 297 -9.88 -11.27 -1.05
N LEU A 298 -9.84 -11.71 -2.32
CA LEU A 298 -9.32 -13.03 -2.70
C LEU A 298 -7.82 -13.16 -2.46
N SER A 299 -7.06 -12.07 -2.62
CA SER A 299 -5.61 -12.06 -2.36
C SER A 299 -5.26 -12.46 -0.92
N PHE A 300 -6.13 -12.19 0.05
CA PHE A 300 -5.92 -12.60 1.45
C PHE A 300 -6.07 -14.10 1.72
N PHE A 301 -6.73 -14.85 0.83
CA PHE A 301 -6.86 -16.31 0.96
C PHE A 301 -5.63 -17.05 0.49
N ILE A 302 -4.85 -16.47 -0.44
CA ILE A 302 -3.72 -17.15 -1.05
C ILE A 302 -2.53 -17.06 -0.10
N LYS A 303 -2.27 -18.13 0.65
CA LYS A 303 -1.22 -18.21 1.67
C LYS A 303 0.20 -18.27 1.09
N ASP A 304 0.37 -18.75 -0.15
CA ASP A 304 1.67 -19.16 -0.66
C ASP A 304 2.10 -18.32 -1.87
N GLY A 305 2.99 -17.34 -1.64
CA GLY A 305 3.80 -16.68 -2.67
C GLY A 305 3.08 -15.81 -3.71
N MET A 306 1.75 -15.86 -3.81
CA MET A 306 0.95 -15.01 -4.70
C MET A 306 0.35 -13.84 -3.92
N TYR A 307 1.21 -12.96 -3.42
CA TYR A 307 0.79 -11.73 -2.78
C TYR A 307 0.56 -10.66 -3.85
N PHE A 308 -0.65 -10.10 -3.91
CA PHE A 308 -0.86 -8.87 -4.65
C PHE A 308 -0.24 -7.73 -3.82
N PRO A 309 0.84 -7.07 -4.29
CA PRO A 309 1.49 -6.02 -3.53
C PRO A 309 0.46 -4.98 -3.12
N ASN A 310 0.60 -4.44 -1.91
CA ASN A 310 -0.19 -3.27 -1.56
C ASN A 310 0.25 -2.09 -2.43
N GLU A 311 -0.64 -1.12 -2.58
CA GLU A 311 -0.49 0.01 -3.49
C GLU A 311 0.74 0.85 -3.10
N PHE A 312 1.08 0.87 -1.81
CA PHE A 312 2.25 1.57 -1.29
C PHE A 312 3.56 0.87 -1.64
N THR A 313 3.62 -0.47 -1.53
CA THR A 313 4.75 -1.27 -1.99
C THR A 313 4.90 -1.14 -3.50
N LEU A 314 3.79 -1.16 -4.24
CA LEU A 314 3.82 -0.93 -5.69
C LEU A 314 4.37 0.46 -6.03
N MET A 315 3.91 1.51 -5.33
CA MET A 315 4.41 2.87 -5.50
C MET A 315 5.90 2.99 -5.16
N LYS A 316 6.36 2.26 -4.13
CA LYS A 316 7.78 2.19 -3.76
C LYS A 316 8.60 1.53 -4.86
N MET A 317 8.17 0.39 -5.39
CA MET A 317 8.82 -0.32 -6.51
C MET A 317 8.92 0.58 -7.76
N ILE A 318 7.86 1.34 -8.06
CA ILE A 318 7.85 2.30 -9.17
C ILE A 318 8.86 3.43 -8.92
N LYS A 319 8.89 4.02 -7.72
CA LYS A 319 9.88 5.05 -7.35
C LYS A 319 11.32 4.50 -7.39
N THR A 320 11.53 3.25 -7.00
CA THR A 320 12.86 2.63 -7.02
C THR A 320 13.32 2.19 -8.41
N HIS A 321 12.48 2.31 -9.44
CA HIS A 321 12.73 1.83 -10.81
C HIS A 321 12.99 0.31 -10.88
N ASP A 322 12.44 -0.44 -9.92
CA ASP A 322 12.60 -1.88 -9.83
C ASP A 322 11.35 -2.56 -10.43
N TYR A 323 11.34 -2.66 -11.76
CA TYR A 323 10.16 -3.04 -12.55
C TYR A 323 9.94 -4.55 -12.70
N GLU A 324 10.55 -5.39 -11.87
CA GLU A 324 10.36 -6.84 -11.94
C GLU A 324 9.04 -7.27 -11.29
N PHE A 325 7.91 -6.96 -11.95
CA PHE A 325 6.61 -7.38 -11.46
C PHE A 325 6.43 -8.90 -11.59
N PRO A 326 6.04 -9.59 -10.51
CA PRO A 326 5.79 -11.02 -10.55
C PRO A 326 4.59 -11.32 -11.47
N LYS A 327 4.63 -12.44 -12.21
CA LYS A 327 3.54 -12.85 -13.14
C LYS A 327 2.15 -12.86 -12.49
N GLN A 328 2.12 -13.12 -11.18
CA GLN A 328 0.94 -13.10 -10.32
C GLN A 328 0.22 -11.75 -10.34
N PHE A 329 0.96 -10.64 -10.36
CA PHE A 329 0.38 -9.29 -10.41
C PHE A 329 -0.53 -9.12 -11.63
N TYR A 330 -0.09 -9.59 -12.80
CA TYR A 330 -0.87 -9.51 -14.03
C TYR A 330 -2.15 -10.35 -13.97
N TYR A 331 -2.13 -11.53 -13.32
CA TYR A 331 -3.36 -12.32 -13.13
C TYR A 331 -4.41 -11.57 -12.31
N PHE A 332 -4.01 -10.90 -11.23
CA PHE A 332 -4.91 -10.06 -10.45
C PHE A 332 -5.43 -8.87 -11.26
N LEU A 333 -4.55 -8.20 -12.01
CA LEU A 333 -4.92 -7.08 -12.88
C LEU A 333 -5.96 -7.50 -13.93
N PHE A 334 -5.71 -8.60 -14.65
CA PHE A 334 -6.67 -9.15 -15.60
C PHE A 334 -7.97 -9.58 -14.93
N GLY A 335 -7.91 -10.12 -13.71
CA GLY A 335 -9.08 -10.43 -12.89
C GLY A 335 -9.94 -9.20 -12.61
N ILE A 336 -9.33 -8.09 -12.18
CA ILE A 336 -10.02 -6.81 -11.92
C ILE A 336 -10.68 -6.30 -13.19
N LEU A 337 -9.95 -6.26 -14.31
CA LEU A 337 -10.48 -5.78 -15.58
C LEU A 337 -11.65 -6.65 -16.08
N GLY A 338 -11.51 -7.98 -16.03
CA GLY A 338 -12.55 -8.92 -16.43
C GLY A 338 -13.82 -8.77 -15.58
N LEU A 339 -13.68 -8.70 -14.25
CA LEU A 339 -14.79 -8.47 -13.33
C LEU A 339 -15.42 -7.08 -13.50
N THR A 340 -14.62 -6.06 -13.82
CA THR A 340 -15.14 -4.71 -14.12
C THR A 340 -16.04 -4.75 -15.35
N VAL A 341 -15.61 -5.37 -16.44
CA VAL A 341 -16.40 -5.49 -17.68
C VAL A 341 -17.69 -6.27 -17.41
N LEU A 342 -17.60 -7.39 -16.69
CA LEU A 342 -18.77 -8.18 -16.29
C LEU A 342 -19.74 -7.33 -15.44
N GLY A 343 -19.23 -6.60 -14.45
CA GLY A 343 -19.99 -5.69 -13.60
C GLY A 343 -20.72 -4.63 -14.41
N ILE A 344 -20.03 -3.99 -15.37
CA ILE A 344 -20.62 -2.98 -16.26
C ILE A 344 -21.77 -3.59 -17.07
N ILE A 345 -21.57 -4.76 -17.68
CA ILE A 345 -22.61 -5.44 -18.47
C ILE A 345 -23.84 -5.73 -17.60
N VAL A 346 -23.64 -6.31 -16.41
CA VAL A 346 -24.74 -6.65 -15.49
C VAL A 346 -25.49 -5.40 -15.03
N GLN A 347 -24.78 -4.35 -14.61
CA GLN A 347 -25.40 -3.11 -14.18
C GLN A 347 -26.15 -2.40 -15.31
N CYS A 348 -25.63 -2.41 -16.53
CA CYS A 348 -26.33 -1.90 -17.72
C CYS A 348 -27.63 -2.66 -18.01
N ILE A 349 -27.63 -3.99 -17.91
CA ILE A 349 -28.84 -4.80 -18.08
C ILE A 349 -29.88 -4.46 -17.00
N ILE A 350 -29.45 -4.30 -15.74
CA ILE A 350 -30.33 -3.94 -14.62
C ILE A 350 -30.93 -2.55 -14.84
N LYS A 351 -30.13 -1.58 -15.30
CA LYS A 351 -30.59 -0.23 -15.65
C LYS A 351 -31.70 -0.26 -16.71
N ASN A 352 -31.47 -0.95 -17.84
CA ASN A 352 -32.44 -1.02 -18.94
C ASN A 352 -33.76 -1.67 -18.50
N LYS A 353 -33.70 -2.71 -17.64
CA LYS A 353 -34.92 -3.34 -17.08
C LYS A 353 -35.70 -2.37 -16.18
N GLY A 354 -35.02 -1.50 -15.44
CA GLY A 354 -35.64 -0.49 -14.59
C GLY A 354 -36.40 0.56 -15.40
N GLU A 355 -35.76 1.11 -16.44
CA GLU A 355 -36.35 2.13 -17.31
C GLU A 355 -37.59 1.60 -18.05
N ASN A 356 -37.52 0.40 -18.62
CA ASN A 356 -38.66 -0.24 -19.29
C ASN A 356 -39.86 -0.42 -18.36
N LYS A 357 -39.64 -0.82 -17.10
CA LYS A 357 -40.73 -1.00 -16.13
C LYS A 357 -41.40 0.33 -15.79
N GLN A 358 -40.64 1.41 -15.69
CA GLN A 358 -41.16 2.73 -15.38
C GLN A 358 -41.99 3.29 -16.55
N GLU A 359 -41.54 3.10 -17.80
CA GLU A 359 -42.33 3.48 -18.98
C GLU A 359 -43.68 2.76 -19.05
N VAL A 360 -43.72 1.45 -18.73
CA VAL A 360 -44.97 0.68 -18.72
C VAL A 360 -45.93 1.20 -17.64
N ILE A 361 -45.43 1.54 -16.44
CA ILE A 361 -46.27 2.10 -15.36
C ILE A 361 -46.84 3.47 -15.76
N VAL A 362 -46.03 4.34 -16.36
CA VAL A 362 -46.48 5.66 -16.82
C VAL A 362 -47.53 5.52 -17.92
N LYS A 363 -47.32 4.64 -18.91
CA LYS A 363 -48.31 4.36 -19.96
C LYS A 363 -49.62 3.84 -19.39
N ASN A 364 -49.59 2.90 -18.45
CA ASN A 364 -50.79 2.36 -17.82
C ASN A 364 -51.56 3.43 -17.02
N ASN A 365 -50.86 4.31 -16.29
CA ASN A 365 -51.50 5.40 -15.56
C ASN A 365 -52.14 6.43 -16.49
N ILE A 366 -51.51 6.75 -17.63
CA ILE A 366 -52.09 7.66 -18.62
C ILE A 366 -53.38 7.07 -19.22
N VAL A 367 -53.39 5.78 -19.55
CA VAL A 367 -54.59 5.09 -20.08
C VAL A 367 -55.73 5.12 -19.06
N LEU A 368 -55.45 4.85 -17.78
CA LEU A 368 -56.46 4.91 -16.71
C LEU A 368 -57.06 6.31 -16.53
N VAL A 369 -56.24 7.36 -16.63
CA VAL A 369 -56.71 8.75 -16.55
C VAL A 369 -57.57 9.11 -17.76
N ASP A 370 -57.20 8.67 -18.97
CA ASP A 370 -57.99 8.93 -20.19
C ASP A 370 -59.36 8.23 -20.15
N ASP A 371 -59.40 6.97 -19.68
CA ASP A 371 -60.66 6.23 -19.52
C ASP A 371 -61.59 6.88 -18.48
N ALA A 372 -61.05 7.37 -17.36
CA ALA A 372 -61.83 8.08 -16.35
C ALA A 372 -62.42 9.39 -16.90
N ASN A 373 -61.64 10.16 -17.67
CA ASN A 373 -62.11 11.39 -18.30
C ASN A 373 -63.21 11.12 -19.35
N ARG A 374 -63.10 10.05 -20.14
CA ARG A 374 -64.14 9.66 -21.10
C ARG A 374 -65.45 9.25 -20.41
N GLN A 375 -65.38 8.64 -19.23
CA GLN A 375 -66.59 8.30 -18.47
C GLN A 375 -67.28 9.57 -17.97
N LEU A 376 -66.54 10.55 -17.43
CA LEU A 376 -67.12 11.81 -16.94
C LEU A 376 -67.84 12.59 -18.06
N LEU A 377 -67.26 12.65 -19.27
CA LEU A 377 -67.88 13.30 -20.42
C LEU A 377 -69.17 12.62 -20.92
N LYS A 378 -69.40 11.34 -20.58
CA LYS A 378 -70.67 10.67 -20.92
C LYS A 378 -71.80 11.00 -19.95
N TYR A 379 -71.49 11.54 -18.78
CA TYR A 379 -72.48 11.87 -17.74
C TYR A 379 -72.77 13.38 -17.61
N SER A 380 -72.01 14.24 -18.30
CA SER A 380 -72.32 15.66 -18.53
C SER A 380 -73.14 15.84 -19.79
#